data_AF-A0A7S3MG61-F1
#
_entry.id   AF-A0A7S3MG61-F1
#
_cell.length_a   1.000
_cell.length_b   1.000
_cell.length_c   1.000
_cell.angle_alpha   90.00
_cell.angle_beta   90.00
_cell.angle_gamma   90.00
#
_symmetry.space_group_name_H-M   'P 1'
#
loop_
_entity.id
_entity.type
_entity.pdbx_description
1 polymer ?
#
loop_
_entity_poly.entity_id
_entity_poly.type
_entity_poly.pdbx_seq_one_letter_code
_entity_poly.pdbx_strand_id
1 'polypeptide(L)'
;MGPKKAKKTKAELEEEKLAREEEERKAKIAEDKRNAEDAEKRRLEQLRVEGEQKNARELELQRLKEEFEAITDDLKSKELQLLAEEKRENARIEWLRYTDPSDEPDASVESDMNTFIALTKDTFVEDLKPTIALIKRVEIIARAVENVWGESLATRNVVVRNKALENLVTLRDIMLEKLDIATVKLLQFSDDHLNDR
;
A
#
# COMPACT_ATOMS: atom_id res chain seq x y z
N MET A 1 -56.21 -80.57 -16.76
CA MET A 1 -57.53 -79.92 -16.87
C MET A 1 -57.55 -78.72 -15.94
N GLY A 2 -57.12 -77.54 -16.41
CA GLY A 2 -57.15 -76.32 -15.61
C GLY A 2 -58.53 -75.66 -15.71
N PRO A 3 -59.16 -75.21 -14.61
CA PRO A 3 -60.50 -74.64 -14.66
C PRO A 3 -60.50 -73.33 -15.45
N LYS A 4 -61.37 -73.27 -16.48
CA LYS A 4 -61.64 -72.07 -17.28
C LYS A 4 -62.15 -70.95 -16.37
N LYS A 5 -61.43 -69.84 -16.30
CA LYS A 5 -61.88 -68.61 -15.64
C LYS A 5 -63.19 -68.13 -16.26
N ALA A 6 -64.23 -67.99 -15.45
CA ALA A 6 -65.49 -67.36 -15.82
C ALA A 6 -65.25 -65.89 -16.19
N LYS A 7 -65.89 -65.41 -17.28
CA LYS A 7 -65.87 -63.99 -17.66
C LYS A 7 -66.75 -63.20 -16.67
N LYS A 8 -66.17 -62.23 -15.99
CA LYS A 8 -66.89 -61.27 -15.13
C LYS A 8 -68.00 -60.56 -15.91
N THR A 9 -69.13 -60.28 -15.26
CA THR A 9 -70.25 -59.56 -15.87
C THR A 9 -69.93 -58.07 -16.03
N LYS A 10 -70.61 -57.39 -16.97
CA LYS A 10 -70.34 -55.98 -17.31
C LYS A 10 -70.53 -55.03 -16.11
N ALA A 11 -71.45 -55.37 -15.20
CA ALA A 11 -71.73 -54.63 -13.97
C ALA A 11 -70.62 -54.80 -12.91
N GLU A 12 -70.10 -56.02 -12.70
CA GLU A 12 -68.97 -56.27 -11.79
C GLU A 12 -67.68 -55.59 -12.27
N LEU A 13 -67.51 -55.44 -13.59
CA LEU A 13 -66.40 -54.70 -14.20
C LEU A 13 -66.51 -53.17 -14.04
N GLU A 14 -67.73 -52.63 -13.94
CA GLU A 14 -67.94 -51.20 -13.65
C GLU A 14 -67.79 -50.89 -12.16
N GLU A 15 -68.28 -51.76 -11.28
CA GLU A 15 -68.11 -51.62 -9.82
C GLU A 15 -66.64 -51.75 -9.39
N GLU A 16 -65.88 -52.68 -9.99
CA GLU A 16 -64.43 -52.80 -9.76
C GLU A 16 -63.66 -51.58 -10.30
N LYS A 17 -64.11 -50.96 -11.40
CA LYS A 17 -63.52 -49.71 -11.91
C LYS A 17 -63.78 -48.54 -10.98
N LEU A 18 -65.02 -48.39 -10.50
CA LEU A 18 -65.41 -47.36 -9.54
C LEU A 18 -64.64 -47.48 -8.21
N ALA A 19 -64.49 -48.70 -7.68
CA ALA A 19 -63.70 -48.94 -6.48
C ALA A 19 -62.21 -48.61 -6.68
N ARG A 20 -61.65 -48.93 -7.85
CA ARG A 20 -60.25 -48.63 -8.18
C ARG A 20 -60.01 -47.13 -8.38
N GLU A 21 -60.95 -46.42 -9.00
CA GLU A 21 -60.90 -44.95 -9.13
C GLU A 21 -61.01 -44.25 -7.76
N GLU A 22 -61.83 -44.78 -6.83
CA GLU A 22 -61.95 -44.21 -5.49
C GLU A 22 -60.69 -44.47 -4.63
N GLU A 23 -60.08 -45.65 -4.73
CA GLU A 23 -58.78 -45.95 -4.11
C GLU A 23 -57.65 -45.09 -4.67
N GLU A 24 -57.58 -44.92 -5.99
CA GLU A 24 -56.58 -44.08 -6.65
C GLU A 24 -56.74 -42.61 -6.25
N ARG A 25 -57.97 -42.13 -6.11
CA ARG A 25 -58.26 -40.78 -5.59
C ARG A 25 -57.82 -40.62 -4.13
N LYS A 26 -58.08 -41.61 -3.27
CA LYS A 26 -57.64 -41.60 -1.87
C LYS A 26 -56.12 -41.66 -1.75
N ALA A 27 -55.46 -42.46 -2.58
CA ALA A 27 -54.01 -42.56 -2.64
C ALA A 27 -53.39 -41.22 -3.08
N LYS A 28 -53.94 -40.59 -4.12
CA LYS A 28 -53.48 -39.29 -4.61
C LYS A 28 -53.63 -38.17 -3.58
N ILE A 29 -54.75 -38.12 -2.86
CA ILE A 29 -54.96 -37.14 -1.78
C ILE A 29 -53.95 -37.36 -0.62
N ALA A 30 -53.65 -38.61 -0.28
CA ALA A 30 -52.67 -38.92 0.76
C ALA A 30 -51.23 -38.58 0.34
N GLU A 31 -50.89 -38.82 -0.92
CA GLU A 31 -49.60 -38.44 -1.52
C GLU A 31 -49.45 -36.92 -1.59
N ASP A 32 -50.46 -36.20 -2.08
CA ASP A 32 -50.48 -34.75 -2.14
C ASP A 32 -50.33 -34.13 -0.73
N LYS A 33 -50.97 -34.72 0.27
CA LYS A 33 -50.82 -34.30 1.68
C LYS A 33 -49.40 -34.51 2.20
N ARG A 34 -48.78 -35.66 1.93
CA ARG A 34 -47.37 -35.91 2.30
C ARG A 34 -46.42 -34.94 1.60
N ASN A 35 -46.62 -34.71 0.31
CA ASN A 35 -45.80 -33.78 -0.46
C ASN A 35 -45.91 -32.34 0.06
N ALA A 36 -47.11 -31.91 0.48
CA ALA A 36 -47.32 -30.60 1.09
C ALA A 36 -46.64 -30.48 2.47
N GLU A 37 -46.74 -31.50 3.32
CA GLU A 37 -46.07 -31.54 4.63
C GLU A 37 -44.54 -31.52 4.49
N ASP A 38 -43.97 -32.31 3.55
CA ASP A 38 -42.54 -32.33 3.27
C ASP A 38 -42.04 -31.00 2.67
N ALA A 39 -42.84 -30.37 1.80
CA ALA A 39 -42.51 -29.06 1.25
C ALA A 39 -42.48 -27.97 2.33
N GLU A 40 -43.46 -27.96 3.23
CA GLU A 40 -43.51 -27.00 4.33
C GLU A 40 -42.34 -27.22 5.30
N LYS A 41 -42.01 -28.49 5.61
CA LYS A 41 -40.85 -28.82 6.44
C LYS A 41 -39.53 -28.35 5.82
N ARG A 42 -39.35 -28.51 4.50
CA ARG A 42 -38.17 -28.00 3.78
C ARG A 42 -38.12 -26.47 3.80
N ARG A 43 -39.26 -25.80 3.64
CA ARG A 43 -39.33 -24.33 3.70
C ARG A 43 -38.93 -23.81 5.07
N LEU A 44 -39.45 -24.42 6.14
CA LEU A 44 -39.12 -24.04 7.51
C LEU A 44 -37.65 -24.26 7.83
N GLU A 45 -37.07 -25.38 7.38
CA GLU A 45 -35.64 -25.65 7.59
C GLU A 45 -34.75 -24.68 6.79
N GLN A 46 -35.11 -24.34 5.54
CA GLN A 46 -34.41 -23.31 4.78
C GLN A 46 -34.43 -21.96 5.50
N LEU A 47 -35.60 -21.56 6.01
CA LEU A 47 -35.75 -20.29 6.72
C LEU A 47 -34.94 -20.27 8.03
N ARG A 48 -34.82 -21.42 8.71
CA ARG A 48 -33.96 -21.59 9.88
C ARG A 48 -32.48 -21.42 9.52
N VAL A 49 -32.01 -22.12 8.48
CA VAL A 49 -30.62 -22.05 8.01
C VAL A 49 -30.25 -20.64 7.55
N GLU A 50 -31.14 -19.97 6.81
CA GLU A 50 -30.94 -18.57 6.39
C GLU A 50 -30.86 -17.62 7.59
N GLY A 51 -31.72 -17.81 8.60
CA GLY A 51 -31.67 -17.04 9.85
C GLY A 51 -30.37 -17.24 10.62
N GLU A 52 -29.92 -18.49 10.75
CA GLU A 52 -28.65 -18.85 11.40
C GLU A 52 -27.44 -18.25 10.66
N GLN A 53 -27.42 -18.36 9.33
CA GLN A 53 -26.35 -17.76 8.50
C GLN A 53 -26.33 -16.24 8.61
N LYS A 54 -27.50 -15.60 8.62
CA LYS A 54 -27.58 -14.14 8.78
C LYS A 54 -27.04 -13.71 10.14
N ASN A 55 -27.47 -14.37 11.21
CA ASN A 55 -26.99 -14.09 12.56
C ASN A 55 -25.46 -14.31 12.69
N ALA A 56 -24.94 -15.39 12.12
CA ALA A 56 -23.49 -15.65 12.11
C ALA A 56 -22.71 -14.55 11.39
N ARG A 57 -23.19 -14.07 10.24
CA ARG A 57 -22.58 -12.96 9.50
C ARG A 57 -22.65 -11.64 10.28
N GLU A 58 -23.76 -11.36 10.96
CA GLU A 58 -23.91 -10.16 11.77
C GLU A 58 -22.93 -10.14 12.95
N LEU A 59 -22.76 -11.27 13.64
CA LEU A 59 -21.77 -11.43 14.71
C LEU A 59 -20.34 -11.29 14.21
N GLU A 60 -20.00 -11.90 13.07
CA GLU A 60 -18.68 -11.77 12.46
C GLU A 60 -18.38 -10.34 12.03
N LEU A 61 -19.37 -9.66 11.45
CA LEU A 61 -19.24 -8.26 11.05
C LEU A 61 -19.06 -7.33 12.26
N GLN A 62 -19.70 -7.63 13.39
CA GLN A 62 -19.47 -6.90 14.62
C GLN A 62 -18.03 -7.12 15.15
N ARG A 63 -17.56 -8.37 15.18
CA ARG A 63 -16.17 -8.68 15.58
C ARG A 63 -15.15 -7.95 14.68
N LEU A 64 -15.36 -7.98 13.36
CA LEU A 64 -14.48 -7.32 12.40
C LEU A 64 -14.47 -5.80 12.56
N LYS A 65 -15.60 -5.18 12.91
CA LYS A 65 -15.66 -3.75 13.22
C LYS A 65 -14.84 -3.41 14.45
N GLU A 66 -14.99 -4.17 15.53
CA GLU A 66 -14.23 -3.97 16.77
C GLU A 66 -12.72 -4.15 16.53
N GLU A 67 -12.31 -5.17 15.76
CA GLU A 67 -10.92 -5.38 15.35
C GLU A 67 -10.38 -4.22 14.50
N PHE A 68 -11.18 -3.74 13.53
CA PHE A 68 -10.81 -2.62 12.68
C PHE A 68 -10.63 -1.32 13.47
N GLU A 69 -11.55 -1.02 14.39
CA GLU A 69 -11.48 0.15 15.26
C GLU A 69 -10.24 0.08 16.16
N ALA A 70 -9.97 -1.08 16.78
CA ALA A 70 -8.79 -1.28 17.61
C ALA A 70 -7.47 -1.08 16.83
N ILE A 71 -7.37 -1.62 15.62
CA ILE A 71 -6.19 -1.43 14.76
C ILE A 71 -6.05 0.03 14.35
N THR A 72 -7.16 0.68 14.01
CA THR A 72 -7.16 2.10 13.60
C THR A 72 -6.68 2.99 14.75
N ASP A 73 -7.11 2.72 15.98
CA ASP A 73 -6.69 3.50 17.14
C ASP A 73 -5.23 3.23 17.52
N ASP A 74 -4.75 1.99 17.41
CA ASP A 74 -3.33 1.66 17.58
C ASP A 74 -2.45 2.37 16.54
N LEU A 75 -2.89 2.42 15.27
CA LEU A 75 -2.18 3.14 14.21
C LEU A 75 -2.12 4.65 14.50
N LYS A 76 -3.24 5.28 14.90
CA LYS A 76 -3.24 6.70 15.29
C LYS A 76 -2.33 6.96 16.49
N SER A 77 -2.31 6.08 17.48
CA SER A 77 -1.43 6.19 18.63
C SER A 77 0.04 6.16 18.21
N LYS A 78 0.42 5.21 17.35
CA LYS A 78 1.78 5.12 16.81
C LYS A 78 2.16 6.31 15.95
N GLU A 79 1.25 6.82 15.13
CA GLU A 79 1.47 8.03 14.33
C GLU A 79 1.73 9.25 15.23
N LEU A 80 0.97 9.42 16.31
CA LEU A 80 1.21 10.48 17.30
C LEU A 80 2.55 10.32 18.04
N GLN A 81 2.94 9.09 18.37
CA GLN A 81 4.23 8.80 18.98
C GLN A 81 5.38 9.14 18.04
N LEU A 82 5.28 8.74 16.77
CA LEU A 82 6.26 9.05 15.73
C LEU A 82 6.42 10.57 15.56
N LEU A 83 5.31 11.30 15.43
CA LEU A 83 5.34 12.77 15.34
C LEU A 83 5.99 13.43 16.57
N ALA A 84 5.76 12.88 17.76
CA ALA A 84 6.38 13.38 18.98
C ALA A 84 7.90 13.11 19.01
N GLU A 85 8.34 11.95 18.52
CA GLU A 85 9.76 11.61 18.39
C GLU A 85 10.46 12.48 17.33
N GLU A 86 9.86 12.64 16.15
CA GLU A 86 10.35 13.54 15.10
C GLU A 86 10.50 14.98 15.62
N LYS A 87 9.52 15.47 16.36
CA LYS A 87 9.59 16.81 16.96
C LYS A 87 10.71 16.93 17.99
N ARG A 88 10.92 15.89 18.82
CA ARG A 88 12.03 15.85 19.80
C ARG A 88 13.38 15.82 19.09
N GLU A 89 13.50 15.03 18.04
CA GLU A 89 14.73 14.93 17.26
C GLU A 89 15.05 16.24 16.54
N ASN A 90 14.05 16.87 15.91
CA ASN A 90 14.22 18.19 15.30
C ASN A 90 14.65 19.25 16.32
N ALA A 91 14.06 19.27 17.51
CA ALA A 91 14.48 20.17 18.58
C ALA A 91 15.91 19.88 19.06
N ARG A 92 16.32 18.61 19.09
CA ARG A 92 17.69 18.20 19.42
C ARG A 92 18.68 18.69 18.35
N ILE A 93 18.35 18.54 17.07
CA ILE A 93 19.15 19.01 15.94
C ILE A 93 19.28 20.54 15.97
N GLU A 94 18.17 21.24 16.20
CA GLU A 94 18.16 22.71 16.32
C GLU A 94 19.01 23.19 17.50
N TRP A 95 18.89 22.54 18.66
CA TRP A 95 19.73 22.84 19.82
C TRP A 95 21.21 22.62 19.53
N LEU A 96 21.56 21.50 18.87
CA LEU A 96 22.94 21.23 18.48
C LEU A 96 23.49 22.33 17.58
N ARG A 97 22.73 22.77 16.58
CA ARG A 97 23.13 23.89 15.70
C ARG A 97 23.33 25.19 16.46
N TYR A 98 22.53 25.45 17.48
CA TYR A 98 22.70 26.62 18.32
C TYR A 98 23.98 26.53 19.18
N THR A 99 24.27 25.35 19.75
CA THR A 99 25.43 25.16 20.63
C THR A 99 26.75 24.96 19.90
N ASP A 100 26.70 24.40 18.70
CA ASP A 100 27.85 24.10 17.85
C ASP A 100 27.50 24.46 16.38
N PRO A 101 27.57 25.76 16.03
CA PRO A 101 27.23 26.23 14.69
C PRO A 101 28.18 25.62 13.67
N SER A 102 27.63 24.84 12.74
CA SER A 102 28.37 24.32 11.58
C SER A 102 28.32 25.34 10.43
N ASP A 103 29.41 25.43 9.66
CA ASP A 103 29.48 26.19 8.40
C ASP A 103 28.87 25.43 7.19
N GLU A 104 28.28 24.26 7.45
CA GLU A 104 27.61 23.44 6.44
C GLU A 104 26.15 23.90 6.24
N PRO A 105 25.69 24.09 4.98
CA PRO A 105 24.31 24.47 4.71
C PRO A 105 23.33 23.38 5.10
N ASP A 106 22.16 23.79 5.57
CA ASP A 106 21.05 22.86 5.79
C ASP A 106 20.35 22.53 4.47
N ALA A 107 20.43 21.27 4.04
CA ALA A 107 19.78 20.79 2.82
C ALA A 107 18.26 20.87 2.84
N SER A 108 17.64 20.93 4.02
CA SER A 108 16.19 21.10 4.17
C SER A 108 15.73 22.56 4.04
N VAL A 109 16.67 23.52 4.13
CA VAL A 109 16.40 24.96 4.07
C VAL A 109 16.76 25.51 2.69
N GLU A 110 15.75 25.98 1.97
CA GLU A 110 15.90 26.45 0.58
C GLU A 110 16.86 27.65 0.45
N SER A 111 16.83 28.60 1.38
CA SER A 111 17.74 29.76 1.36
C SER A 111 19.20 29.35 1.51
N ASP A 112 19.47 28.35 2.33
CA ASP A 112 20.82 27.88 2.64
C ASP A 112 21.37 27.15 1.42
N MET A 113 20.57 26.28 0.81
CA MET A 113 20.93 25.61 -0.43
C MET A 113 21.17 26.58 -1.59
N ASN A 114 20.30 27.57 -1.78
CA ASN A 114 20.48 28.58 -2.81
C ASN A 114 21.78 29.37 -2.62
N THR A 115 22.07 29.75 -1.37
CA THR A 115 23.29 30.47 -1.01
C THR A 115 24.52 29.61 -1.25
N PHE A 116 24.51 28.36 -0.81
CA PHE A 116 25.62 27.43 -1.02
C PHE A 116 25.88 27.17 -2.50
N ILE A 117 24.84 26.91 -3.29
CA ILE A 117 24.96 26.69 -4.74
C ILE A 117 25.57 27.92 -5.42
N ALA A 118 25.09 29.13 -5.09
CA ALA A 118 25.62 30.37 -5.65
C ALA A 118 27.11 30.55 -5.31
N LEU A 119 27.47 30.43 -4.03
CA LEU A 119 28.86 30.56 -3.58
C LEU A 119 29.78 29.50 -4.21
N THR A 120 29.30 28.27 -4.35
CA THR A 120 30.09 27.18 -4.95
C THR A 120 30.30 27.40 -6.45
N LYS A 121 29.30 27.92 -7.16
CA LYS A 121 29.44 28.32 -8.57
C LYS A 121 30.49 29.41 -8.74
N ASP A 122 30.42 30.44 -7.91
CA ASP A 122 31.33 31.60 -7.98
C ASP A 122 32.74 31.29 -7.48
N THR A 123 32.92 30.19 -6.73
CA THR A 123 34.24 29.77 -6.25
C THR A 123 35.13 29.35 -7.44
N PHE A 124 36.21 30.08 -7.66
CA PHE A 124 37.20 29.75 -8.67
C PHE A 124 38.27 28.80 -8.09
N VAL A 125 38.38 27.62 -8.67
CA VAL A 125 39.42 26.63 -8.39
C VAL A 125 39.86 26.01 -9.70
N GLU A 126 41.16 26.01 -9.96
CA GLU A 126 41.76 25.49 -11.19
C GLU A 126 42.82 24.43 -10.94
N ASP A 127 43.34 24.35 -9.70
CA ASP A 127 44.27 23.30 -9.30
C ASP A 127 43.50 22.07 -8.83
N LEU A 128 43.98 20.88 -9.22
CA LEU A 128 43.30 19.61 -8.94
C LEU A 128 43.05 19.40 -7.43
N LYS A 129 44.03 19.70 -6.58
CA LYS A 129 43.92 19.43 -5.14
C LYS A 129 42.83 20.29 -4.45
N PRO A 130 42.79 21.62 -4.62
CA PRO A 130 41.65 22.45 -4.19
C PRO A 130 40.31 22.02 -4.80
N THR A 131 40.28 21.67 -6.09
CA THR A 131 39.05 21.22 -6.77
C THR A 131 38.48 19.95 -6.13
N ILE A 132 39.32 18.95 -5.86
CA ILE A 132 38.88 17.72 -5.18
C ILE A 132 38.38 17.99 -3.75
N ALA A 133 39.00 18.94 -3.04
CA ALA A 133 38.54 19.33 -1.70
C ALA A 133 37.15 20.01 -1.76
N LEU A 134 36.93 20.89 -2.74
CA LEU A 134 35.63 21.52 -2.98
C LEU A 134 34.56 20.47 -3.30
N ILE A 135 34.87 19.53 -4.19
CA ILE A 135 33.95 18.44 -4.59
C ILE A 135 33.57 17.57 -3.40
N LYS A 136 34.51 17.23 -2.52
CA LYS A 136 34.19 16.48 -1.28
C LYS A 136 33.18 17.23 -0.40
N ARG A 137 33.32 18.56 -0.29
CA ARG A 137 32.35 19.38 0.43
C ARG A 137 30.99 19.36 -0.26
N VAL A 138 30.95 19.50 -1.58
CA VAL A 138 29.71 19.42 -2.37
C VAL A 138 29.04 18.04 -2.24
N GLU A 139 29.82 16.96 -2.18
CA GLU A 139 29.31 15.60 -2.02
C GLU A 139 28.64 15.38 -0.67
N ILE A 140 29.20 15.92 0.42
CA ILE A 140 28.57 15.88 1.75
C ILE A 140 27.18 16.52 1.70
N ILE A 141 27.08 17.69 1.06
CA ILE A 141 25.79 18.39 0.92
C ILE A 141 24.84 17.64 -0.02
N ALA A 142 25.34 17.06 -1.11
CA ALA A 142 24.53 16.25 -2.01
C ALA A 142 23.89 15.06 -1.28
N ARG A 143 24.62 14.37 -0.40
CA ARG A 143 24.06 13.29 0.43
C ARG A 143 22.98 13.79 1.38
N ALA A 144 23.15 14.98 1.96
CA ALA A 144 22.10 15.60 2.77
C ALA A 144 20.84 15.91 1.94
N VAL A 145 20.99 16.38 0.70
CA VAL A 145 19.87 16.59 -0.24
C VAL A 145 19.21 15.27 -0.66
N GLU A 146 19.97 14.18 -0.81
CA GLU A 146 19.41 12.84 -1.07
C GLU A 146 18.51 12.37 0.09
N ASN A 147 18.88 12.67 1.34
CA ASN A 147 18.03 12.37 2.50
C ASN A 147 16.71 13.16 2.43
N VAL A 148 16.76 14.47 2.14
CA VAL A 148 15.57 15.31 1.96
C VAL A 148 14.69 14.78 0.82
N TRP A 149 15.31 14.33 -0.27
CA TRP A 149 14.59 13.69 -1.37
C TRP A 149 13.92 12.37 -0.91
N GLY A 150 14.61 11.52 -0.15
CA GLY A 150 14.06 10.30 0.42
C GLY A 150 12.85 10.54 1.34
N GLU A 151 12.95 11.52 2.24
CA GLU A 151 11.86 11.94 3.13
C GLU A 151 10.67 12.49 2.34
N SER A 152 10.91 13.23 1.26
CA SER A 152 9.86 13.74 0.39
C SER A 152 9.06 12.62 -0.31
N LEU A 153 9.69 11.46 -0.56
CA LEU A 153 9.00 10.28 -1.10
C LEU A 153 8.09 9.65 -0.04
N ALA A 154 8.57 9.53 1.20
CA ALA A 154 7.79 8.99 2.31
C ALA A 154 6.56 9.87 2.62
N THR A 155 6.75 11.20 2.63
CA THR A 155 5.70 12.19 2.92
C THR A 155 4.84 12.54 1.70
N ARG A 156 5.15 12.00 0.51
CA ARG A 156 4.49 12.30 -0.77
C ARG A 156 4.48 13.79 -1.13
N ASN A 157 5.47 14.55 -0.66
CA ASN A 157 5.60 15.98 -0.94
C ASN A 157 6.29 16.20 -2.29
N VAL A 158 5.49 16.35 -3.35
CA VAL A 158 5.98 16.49 -4.72
C VAL A 158 6.84 17.74 -4.94
N VAL A 159 6.53 18.84 -4.25
CA VAL A 159 7.25 20.11 -4.41
C VAL A 159 8.68 19.97 -3.88
N VAL A 160 8.83 19.48 -2.65
CA VAL A 160 10.14 19.26 -2.03
C VAL A 160 10.94 18.24 -2.82
N ARG A 161 10.28 17.17 -3.28
CA ARG A 161 10.91 16.13 -4.11
C ARG A 161 11.55 16.70 -5.37
N ASN A 162 10.80 17.52 -6.12
CA ASN A 162 11.28 18.08 -7.37
C ASN A 162 12.43 19.06 -7.13
N LYS A 163 12.32 19.93 -6.12
CA LYS A 163 13.40 20.86 -5.74
C LYS A 163 14.68 20.12 -5.30
N ALA A 164 14.55 19.08 -4.48
CA ALA A 164 15.71 18.30 -4.07
C ALA A 164 16.40 17.64 -5.27
N LEU A 165 15.63 17.15 -6.25
CA LEU A 165 16.17 16.60 -7.48
C LEU A 165 16.86 17.66 -8.36
N GLU A 166 16.27 18.86 -8.48
CA GLU A 166 16.90 20.00 -9.16
C GLU A 166 18.24 20.41 -8.50
N ASN A 167 18.27 20.43 -7.17
CA ASN A 167 19.49 20.70 -6.41
C ASN A 167 20.55 19.63 -6.67
N LEU A 168 20.20 18.33 -6.64
CA LEU A 168 21.15 17.24 -6.93
C LEU A 168 21.76 17.35 -8.33
N VAL A 169 20.94 17.63 -9.33
CA VAL A 169 21.41 17.86 -10.71
C VAL A 169 22.35 19.06 -10.75
N THR A 170 21.98 20.17 -10.12
CA THR A 170 22.80 21.38 -10.09
C THR A 170 24.15 21.15 -9.40
N LEU A 171 24.16 20.45 -8.26
CA LEU A 171 25.40 20.12 -7.55
C LEU A 171 26.30 19.21 -8.37
N ARG A 172 25.72 18.21 -9.05
CA ARG A 172 26.45 17.34 -9.99
C ARG A 172 27.10 18.16 -11.11
N ASP A 173 26.35 19.05 -11.73
CA ASP A 173 26.85 19.84 -12.85
C ASP A 173 28.00 20.76 -12.42
N ILE A 174 27.90 21.38 -11.23
CA ILE A 174 29.00 22.15 -10.63
C ILE A 174 30.24 21.28 -10.43
N MET A 175 30.09 20.08 -9.85
CA MET A 175 31.24 19.19 -9.63
C MET A 175 31.94 18.83 -10.94
N LEU A 176 31.17 18.53 -11.99
CA LEU A 176 31.70 18.22 -13.32
C LEU A 176 32.42 19.43 -13.93
N GLU A 177 31.80 20.62 -13.89
CA GLU A 177 32.40 21.85 -14.41
C GLU A 177 33.76 22.16 -13.73
N LYS A 178 33.82 22.07 -12.39
CA LYS A 178 35.07 22.32 -11.67
C LYS A 178 36.13 21.27 -11.97
N LEU A 179 35.75 19.99 -12.11
CA LEU A 179 36.67 18.93 -12.55
C LEU A 179 37.21 19.18 -13.94
N ASP A 180 36.37 19.58 -14.88
CA ASP A 180 36.78 19.85 -16.26
C ASP A 180 37.80 21.00 -16.31
N ILE A 181 37.54 22.10 -15.60
CA ILE A 181 38.49 23.24 -15.51
C ILE A 181 39.84 22.77 -14.97
N ALA A 182 39.85 22.02 -13.86
CA ALA A 182 41.08 21.55 -13.26
C ALA A 182 41.84 20.53 -14.14
N THR A 183 41.09 19.68 -14.84
CA THR A 183 41.66 18.70 -15.77
C THR A 183 42.28 19.39 -16.98
N VAL A 184 41.63 20.42 -17.52
CA VAL A 184 42.18 21.23 -18.61
C VAL A 184 43.49 21.88 -18.20
N LYS A 185 43.56 22.50 -17.00
CA LYS A 185 44.82 23.08 -16.50
C LYS A 185 45.90 22.02 -16.35
N LEU A 186 45.58 20.87 -15.74
CA LEU A 186 46.54 19.77 -15.58
C LEU A 186 47.11 19.29 -16.93
N LEU A 187 46.25 19.17 -17.95
CA LEU A 187 46.67 18.75 -19.29
C LEU A 187 47.48 19.83 -20.02
N GLN A 188 47.19 21.11 -19.80
CA GLN A 188 47.97 22.21 -20.38
C GLN A 188 49.40 22.29 -19.83
N PHE A 189 49.58 21.95 -18.56
CA PHE A 189 50.88 21.94 -17.89
C PHE A 189 51.43 20.52 -17.69
N SER A 190 50.97 19.54 -18.49
CA SER A 190 51.42 18.15 -18.34
C SER A 190 52.91 17.99 -18.58
N ASP A 191 53.49 18.81 -19.46
CA ASP A 191 54.92 18.79 -19.77
C ASP A 191 55.78 19.24 -18.58
N ASP A 192 55.28 20.18 -17.76
CA ASP A 192 55.94 20.63 -16.53
C ASP A 192 55.92 19.54 -15.45
N HIS A 193 54.95 18.63 -15.50
CA HIS A 193 54.83 17.50 -14.58
C HIS A 193 55.51 16.21 -15.09
N LEU A 194 55.83 16.14 -16.38
CA LEU A 194 56.52 14.99 -17.00
C LEU A 194 58.04 15.17 -17.07
N ASN A 195 58.54 16.42 -16.93
CA ASN A 195 59.96 16.75 -17.02
C ASN A 195 60.72 16.80 -15.68
N ASP A 196 60.14 16.32 -14.58
CA ASP A 196 60.85 16.10 -13.30
C ASP A 196 61.79 14.87 -13.36
N ARG A 197 62.79 14.93 -14.25
CA ARG A 197 63.94 13.99 -14.31
C ARG A 197 65.26 14.70 -14.04
#